data_AF-A0A813A6G3-F1
#
_entry.id   AF-A0A813A6G3-F1
#
_cell.length_a   1.000
_cell.length_b   1.000
_cell.length_c   1.000
_cell.angle_alpha   90.00
_cell.angle_beta   90.00
_cell.angle_gamma   90.00
#
_symmetry.space_group_name_H-M   'P 1'
#
loop_
_entity.id
_entity.type
_entity.pdbx_description
1 polymer ?
#
loop_
_entity_poly.entity_id
_entity_poly.type
_entity_poly.pdbx_seq_one_letter_code
_entity_poly.pdbx_strand_id
1 'polypeptide(L)'
;MVQVTLPSGTSAPSGADQILALSRLTSGSTSIAVWVALNDFAPPSASPTSIQFEDTDSGIRQIAGVITLGRASDESAISGYKVYFGSSATQKLPPAVLPGLAYKLFVFPQSSSLPSLDGRAPTSEGVHASLDFVRQDFGSPEAFNTGFAIRWTGFLHIVTAGTYYFQTFSDGCKVYLHGDVLIDDDVFKTNASWSVGTSLFLEQGAHSLQVDYFFAQAAAAPEGTMLLNYWGTDSSDMWMPVPADKLSHGVNETDWIAYVSVSAQGTCELLRYGASFNT
;
A
#
# COMPACT_ATOMS: atom_id res chain seq x y z
N MET A 1 26.29 -25.21 -10.90
CA MET A 1 26.50 -23.87 -10.32
C MET A 1 27.86 -23.86 -9.65
N VAL A 2 28.65 -22.79 -9.81
CA VAL A 2 29.93 -22.62 -9.11
C VAL A 2 29.72 -21.61 -8.00
N GLN A 3 30.19 -21.90 -6.79
CA GLN A 3 30.07 -21.03 -5.63
C GLN A 3 31.46 -20.70 -5.09
N VAL A 4 31.64 -19.44 -4.70
CA VAL A 4 32.82 -18.97 -3.97
C VAL A 4 32.32 -18.31 -2.70
N THR A 5 32.85 -18.74 -1.56
CA THR A 5 32.51 -18.17 -0.25
C THR A 5 33.64 -17.26 0.19
N LEU A 6 33.33 -16.00 0.47
CA LEU A 6 34.28 -15.09 1.11
C LEU A 6 34.35 -15.41 2.62
N PRO A 7 35.54 -15.57 3.22
CA PRO A 7 35.67 -15.76 4.66
C PRO A 7 35.06 -14.59 5.45
N SER A 8 34.53 -14.88 6.64
CA SER A 8 34.10 -13.84 7.57
C SER A 8 35.26 -12.90 7.92
N GLY A 9 34.99 -11.60 7.97
CA GLY A 9 36.00 -10.56 8.24
C GLY A 9 36.87 -10.19 7.04
N THR A 10 36.58 -10.67 5.83
CA THR A 10 37.26 -10.23 4.61
C THR A 10 37.06 -8.71 4.43
N SER A 11 38.13 -7.93 4.53
CA SER A 11 38.08 -6.49 4.27
C SER A 11 37.91 -6.22 2.78
N ALA A 12 37.01 -5.29 2.43
CA ALA A 12 36.91 -4.81 1.07
C ALA A 12 38.19 -4.07 0.65
N PRO A 13 38.76 -4.35 -0.54
CA PRO A 13 39.89 -3.58 -1.06
C PRO A 13 39.53 -2.09 -1.21
N SER A 14 40.49 -1.21 -0.94
CA SER A 14 40.30 0.23 -1.13
C SER A 14 39.87 0.55 -2.57
N GLY A 15 38.75 1.24 -2.72
CA GLY A 15 38.19 1.64 -4.03
C GLY A 15 37.34 0.57 -4.72
N ALA A 16 37.09 -0.57 -4.10
CA ALA A 16 36.17 -1.57 -4.63
C ALA A 16 34.70 -1.15 -4.37
N ASP A 17 33.91 -1.06 -5.44
CA ASP A 17 32.46 -0.80 -5.43
C ASP A 17 31.65 -1.94 -6.07
N GLN A 18 32.33 -2.93 -6.65
CA GLN A 18 31.74 -4.03 -7.43
C GLN A 18 32.49 -5.35 -7.20
N ILE A 19 31.76 -6.47 -7.31
CA ILE A 19 32.34 -7.82 -7.43
C ILE A 19 32.20 -8.26 -8.87
N LEU A 20 33.32 -8.67 -9.50
CA LEU A 20 33.36 -9.10 -10.89
C LEU A 20 33.70 -10.59 -11.02
N ALA A 21 33.03 -11.27 -11.96
CA ALA A 21 33.35 -12.61 -12.39
C ALA A 21 33.80 -12.58 -13.87
N LEU A 22 35.03 -13.02 -14.13
CA LEU A 22 35.58 -13.16 -15.48
C LEU A 22 35.84 -14.63 -15.79
N SER A 23 35.67 -15.02 -17.05
CA SER A 23 36.10 -16.35 -17.50
C SER A 23 37.62 -16.39 -17.61
N ARG A 24 38.24 -17.45 -17.08
CA ARG A 24 39.67 -17.71 -17.23
C ARG A 24 39.89 -18.82 -18.26
N LEU A 25 40.55 -18.49 -19.37
CA LEU A 25 41.07 -19.43 -20.36
C LEU A 25 42.48 -19.89 -19.95
N THR A 26 42.94 -20.99 -20.54
CA THR A 26 44.32 -21.48 -20.37
C THR A 26 45.38 -20.48 -20.83
N SER A 27 45.03 -19.55 -21.74
CA SER A 27 45.89 -18.48 -22.26
C SER A 27 45.74 -17.12 -21.55
N GLY A 28 44.83 -16.98 -20.59
CA GLY A 28 44.57 -15.72 -19.87
C GLY A 28 43.10 -15.53 -19.48
N SER A 29 42.77 -14.40 -18.85
CA SER A 29 41.37 -14.05 -18.53
C SER A 29 40.71 -13.27 -19.66
N THR A 30 39.41 -13.41 -19.82
CA THR A 30 38.61 -12.58 -20.75
C THR A 30 38.48 -11.16 -20.20
N SER A 31 38.25 -10.18 -21.09
CA SER A 31 37.87 -8.81 -20.72
C SER A 31 36.36 -8.65 -20.45
N ILE A 32 35.56 -9.66 -20.80
CA ILE A 32 34.12 -9.68 -20.55
C ILE A 32 33.89 -10.20 -19.12
N ALA A 33 33.16 -9.42 -18.34
CA ALA A 33 32.83 -9.72 -16.95
C ALA A 33 31.32 -9.64 -16.72
N VAL A 34 30.82 -10.43 -15.77
CA VAL A 34 29.53 -10.18 -15.11
C VAL A 34 29.84 -9.57 -13.76
N TRP A 35 29.04 -8.61 -13.31
CA TRP A 35 29.31 -7.87 -12.08
C TRP A 35 28.04 -7.67 -11.24
N VAL A 36 28.26 -7.38 -9.97
CA VAL A 36 27.23 -6.94 -9.01
C VAL A 36 27.83 -5.84 -8.12
N ALA A 37 27.00 -4.90 -7.67
CA ALA A 37 27.42 -3.88 -6.71
C ALA A 37 27.87 -4.54 -5.39
N LEU A 38 29.00 -4.07 -4.84
CA LEU A 38 29.46 -4.43 -3.52
C LEU A 38 28.69 -3.58 -2.49
N ASN A 39 27.66 -4.16 -1.89
CA ASN A 39 26.89 -3.51 -0.82
C ASN A 39 27.33 -4.06 0.54
N ASP A 40 28.11 -3.29 1.31
CA ASP A 40 28.47 -3.62 2.70
C ASP A 40 27.31 -3.25 3.64
N PHE A 41 26.49 -4.25 3.96
CA PHE A 41 25.35 -4.08 4.84
C PHE A 41 25.74 -4.38 6.30
N ALA A 42 26.01 -3.32 7.05
CA ALA A 42 26.29 -3.37 8.49
C ALA A 42 25.17 -2.64 9.27
N PRO A 43 24.02 -3.29 9.56
CA PRO A 43 22.95 -2.67 10.32
C PRO A 43 23.44 -2.39 11.75
N PRO A 44 22.99 -1.31 12.40
CA PRO A 44 23.38 -1.00 13.77
C PRO A 44 22.99 -2.14 14.72
N SER A 45 23.93 -2.58 15.57
CA SER A 45 23.71 -3.63 16.57
C SER A 45 23.37 -3.08 17.96
N ALA A 46 23.56 -1.78 18.18
CA ALA A 46 23.29 -1.12 19.44
C ALA A 46 21.81 -0.70 19.54
N SER A 47 21.20 -0.96 20.70
CA SER A 47 19.79 -0.64 20.99
C SER A 47 19.68 0.56 21.93
N PRO A 48 18.58 1.33 21.90
CA PRO A 48 18.29 2.33 22.91
C PRO A 48 18.27 1.70 24.32
N THR A 49 18.76 2.43 25.31
CA THR A 49 18.96 1.94 26.68
C THR A 49 17.70 2.06 27.55
N SER A 50 16.78 2.96 27.20
CA SER A 50 15.50 3.12 27.89
C SER A 50 14.46 3.84 27.01
N ILE A 51 13.19 3.76 27.43
CA ILE A 51 12.09 4.58 26.91
C ILE A 51 11.18 4.98 28.07
N GLN A 52 10.71 6.23 28.09
CA GLN A 52 9.77 6.76 29.08
C GLN A 52 8.71 7.61 28.38
N PHE A 53 7.47 7.51 28.86
CA PHE A 53 6.33 8.32 28.44
C PHE A 53 5.41 8.51 29.63
N GLU A 54 4.88 9.73 29.78
CA GLU A 54 3.84 10.08 30.74
C GLU A 54 2.71 10.75 30.00
N ASP A 55 1.48 10.27 30.22
CA ASP A 55 0.29 10.86 29.62
C ASP A 55 -0.14 12.08 30.44
N THR A 56 -0.27 13.19 29.74
CA THR A 56 -0.65 14.51 30.25
C THR A 56 -2.06 14.90 29.81
N ASP A 57 -2.72 14.07 28.98
CA ASP A 57 -4.12 14.24 28.60
C ASP A 57 -5.05 13.55 29.61
N SER A 58 -6.18 14.20 29.91
CA SER A 58 -7.22 13.64 30.79
C SER A 58 -8.40 13.03 30.03
N GLY A 59 -8.41 13.15 28.70
CA GLY A 59 -9.41 12.58 27.80
C GLY A 59 -9.37 11.05 27.78
N ILE A 60 -10.55 10.43 27.81
CA ILE A 60 -10.65 8.97 27.68
C ILE A 60 -10.21 8.56 26.28
N ARG A 61 -9.24 7.63 26.20
CA ARG A 61 -8.65 7.10 24.94
C ARG A 61 -7.94 8.18 24.09
N GLN A 62 -7.46 9.23 24.74
CA GLN A 62 -6.59 10.24 24.16
C GLN A 62 -5.29 10.21 24.96
N ILE A 63 -4.17 10.51 24.30
CA ILE A 63 -2.88 10.60 24.96
C ILE A 63 -2.15 11.86 24.48
N ALA A 64 -1.45 12.53 25.39
CA ALA A 64 -0.55 13.63 25.06
C ALA A 64 0.67 13.59 25.98
N GLY A 65 1.86 13.92 25.49
CA GLY A 65 3.05 13.92 26.34
C GLY A 65 4.34 13.84 25.54
N VAL A 66 5.45 13.71 26.25
CA VAL A 66 6.79 13.62 25.65
C VAL A 66 7.33 12.21 25.81
N ILE A 67 7.80 11.61 24.71
CA ILE A 67 8.54 10.35 24.73
C ILE A 67 10.02 10.65 24.88
N THR A 68 10.64 10.12 25.95
CA THR A 68 12.08 10.26 26.23
C THR A 68 12.79 8.93 26.01
N LEU A 69 13.88 8.94 25.22
CA LEU A 69 14.68 7.75 24.93
C LEU A 69 16.05 7.84 25.62
N GLY A 70 16.48 6.74 26.23
CA GLY A 70 17.88 6.51 26.56
C GLY A 70 18.65 6.15 25.30
N ARG A 71 19.64 6.95 24.93
CA ARG A 71 20.49 6.71 23.75
C ARG A 71 21.24 5.38 23.87
N ALA A 72 21.54 4.78 22.73
CA ALA A 72 22.44 3.64 22.64
C ALA A 72 23.84 4.04 23.11
N SER A 73 24.59 3.07 23.63
CA SER A 73 25.97 3.29 24.09
C SER A 73 26.96 3.57 22.94
N ASP A 74 26.61 3.16 21.73
CA ASP A 74 27.35 3.42 20.49
C ASP A 74 26.35 3.77 19.38
N GLU A 75 26.49 4.96 18.81
CA GLU A 75 25.64 5.49 17.75
C GLU A 75 26.40 5.69 16.43
N SER A 76 27.63 5.16 16.31
CA SER A 76 28.48 5.32 15.12
C SER A 76 27.81 4.87 13.81
N ALA A 77 26.91 3.89 13.88
CA ALA A 77 26.10 3.42 12.76
C ALA A 77 24.62 3.88 12.81
N ILE A 78 24.18 4.54 13.89
CA ILE A 78 22.77 4.91 14.10
C ILE A 78 22.53 6.32 13.54
N SER A 79 21.65 6.45 12.55
CA SER A 79 21.25 7.77 12.00
C SER A 79 20.07 8.39 12.74
N GLY A 80 19.22 7.57 13.39
CA GLY A 80 18.06 8.01 14.14
C GLY A 80 17.31 6.85 14.80
N TYR A 81 16.41 7.19 15.72
CA TYR A 81 15.48 6.25 16.35
C TYR A 81 14.09 6.41 15.74
N LYS A 82 13.39 5.28 15.56
CA LYS A 82 11.97 5.24 15.20
C LYS A 82 11.17 4.71 16.37
N VAL A 83 10.09 5.40 16.72
CA VAL A 83 9.18 5.00 17.81
C VAL A 83 7.85 4.51 17.23
N TYR A 84 7.38 3.38 17.75
CA TYR A 84 6.15 2.71 17.31
C TYR A 84 5.23 2.45 18.50
N PHE A 85 3.92 2.40 18.26
CA PHE A 85 3.01 1.74 19.21
C PHE A 85 3.25 0.23 19.15
N GLY A 86 3.10 -0.45 20.28
CA GLY A 86 3.23 -1.90 20.39
C GLY A 86 1.92 -2.56 20.81
N SER A 87 1.62 -3.75 20.30
CA SER A 87 0.60 -4.64 20.88
C SER A 87 1.17 -5.45 22.06
N SER A 88 2.49 -5.51 22.18
CA SER A 88 3.23 -6.10 23.31
C SER A 88 4.62 -5.45 23.44
N ALA A 89 5.42 -5.90 24.42
CA ALA A 89 6.78 -5.41 24.62
C ALA A 89 7.74 -5.70 23.44
N THR A 90 7.39 -6.64 22.55
CA THR A 90 8.26 -7.08 21.44
C THR A 90 7.57 -7.01 20.08
N GLN A 91 6.28 -6.72 20.04
CA GLN A 91 5.49 -6.69 18.81
C GLN A 91 4.99 -5.27 18.55
N LYS A 92 5.38 -4.70 17.40
CA LYS A 92 4.79 -3.47 16.89
C LYS A 92 3.29 -3.69 16.71
N LEU A 93 2.49 -2.68 17.08
CA LEU A 93 1.08 -2.66 16.75
C LEU A 93 1.00 -2.76 15.22
N PRO A 94 0.29 -3.75 14.66
CA PRO A 94 0.13 -3.82 13.22
C PRO A 94 -0.52 -2.53 12.71
N PRO A 95 -0.29 -2.16 11.45
CA PRO A 95 -0.96 -1.01 10.87
C PRO A 95 -2.47 -1.14 11.11
N ALA A 96 -3.10 -0.05 11.57
CA ALA A 96 -4.53 -0.07 11.80
C ALA A 96 -5.23 -0.38 10.47
N VAL A 97 -6.15 -1.34 10.50
CA VAL A 97 -7.03 -1.65 9.38
C VAL A 97 -8.31 -0.87 9.65
N LEU A 98 -8.54 0.17 8.86
CA LEU A 98 -9.68 1.08 9.03
C LEU A 98 -10.79 0.72 8.02
N PRO A 99 -12.08 0.90 8.37
CA PRO A 99 -13.19 0.63 7.46
C PRO A 99 -13.07 1.39 6.13
N GLY A 100 -13.53 0.77 5.04
CA GLY A 100 -13.52 1.33 3.68
C GLY A 100 -12.17 1.21 2.96
N LEU A 101 -12.15 1.47 1.67
CA LEU A 101 -10.96 1.42 0.82
C LEU A 101 -10.33 2.81 0.69
N ALA A 102 -9.01 2.88 0.68
CA ALA A 102 -8.31 4.11 0.32
C ALA A 102 -8.49 4.36 -1.18
N TYR A 103 -8.87 5.58 -1.58
CA TYR A 103 -9.03 5.94 -2.99
C TYR A 103 -8.05 7.02 -3.42
N LYS A 104 -7.67 6.99 -4.68
CA LYS A 104 -7.00 8.06 -5.41
C LYS A 104 -7.80 8.41 -6.65
N LEU A 105 -8.26 9.64 -6.74
CA LEU A 105 -8.99 10.20 -7.87
C LEU A 105 -8.03 10.93 -8.80
N PHE A 106 -8.17 10.70 -10.11
CA PHE A 106 -7.37 11.32 -11.15
C PHE A 106 -8.30 11.95 -12.19
N VAL A 107 -8.29 13.27 -12.31
CA VAL A 107 -9.07 14.00 -13.33
C VAL A 107 -8.15 14.38 -14.48
N PHE A 108 -8.35 13.75 -15.64
CA PHE A 108 -7.61 14.01 -16.87
C PHE A 108 -8.33 13.41 -18.09
N PRO A 109 -8.00 13.85 -19.32
CA PRO A 109 -8.50 13.24 -20.55
C PRO A 109 -8.30 11.73 -20.60
N GLN A 110 -9.40 10.98 -20.62
CA GLN A 110 -9.37 9.51 -20.75
C GLN A 110 -9.45 9.07 -22.22
N SER A 111 -8.84 7.93 -22.52
CA SER A 111 -8.98 7.20 -23.78
C SER A 111 -10.16 6.23 -23.77
N SER A 112 -10.34 5.45 -24.84
CA SER A 112 -11.31 4.34 -24.90
C SER A 112 -10.92 3.13 -24.04
N SER A 113 -9.72 3.15 -23.43
CA SER A 113 -9.27 2.11 -22.50
C SER A 113 -8.67 2.69 -21.22
N LEU A 114 -8.68 1.89 -20.13
CA LEU A 114 -8.12 2.25 -18.83
C LEU A 114 -6.62 2.58 -18.97
N PRO A 115 -6.17 3.82 -18.69
CA PRO A 115 -4.76 4.16 -18.70
C PRO A 115 -4.06 3.63 -17.44
N SER A 116 -2.73 3.46 -17.52
CA SER A 116 -1.93 3.30 -16.30
C SER A 116 -2.04 4.56 -15.43
N LEU A 117 -2.33 4.33 -14.15
CA LEU A 117 -2.39 5.36 -13.12
C LEU A 117 -1.07 5.49 -12.33
N ASP A 118 -0.11 4.61 -12.60
CA ASP A 118 1.16 4.56 -11.87
C ASP A 118 2.01 5.80 -12.16
N GLY A 119 2.62 6.35 -11.11
CA GLY A 119 3.43 7.57 -11.20
C GLY A 119 2.64 8.87 -11.41
N ARG A 120 1.30 8.81 -11.52
CA ARG A 120 0.46 10.01 -11.59
C ARG A 120 0.20 10.59 -10.20
N ALA A 121 0.18 11.91 -10.09
CA ALA A 121 -0.28 12.58 -8.88
C ALA A 121 -1.83 12.56 -8.83
N PRO A 122 -2.44 12.15 -7.71
CA PRO A 122 -3.89 12.19 -7.57
C PRO A 122 -4.39 13.64 -7.49
N THR A 123 -5.57 13.90 -8.05
CA THR A 123 -6.33 15.14 -7.88
C THR A 123 -6.92 15.22 -6.46
N SER A 124 -7.34 14.08 -5.91
CA SER A 124 -7.83 13.93 -4.54
C SER A 124 -7.55 12.51 -4.07
N GLU A 125 -7.45 12.33 -2.75
CA GLU A 125 -7.37 11.02 -2.12
C GLU A 125 -8.15 11.02 -0.80
N GLY A 126 -8.56 9.84 -0.34
CA GLY A 126 -9.36 9.69 0.86
C GLY A 126 -9.79 8.25 1.08
N VAL A 127 -10.92 8.06 1.75
CA VAL A 127 -11.50 6.75 2.04
C VAL A 127 -12.90 6.68 1.45
N HIS A 128 -13.25 5.54 0.86
CA HIS A 128 -14.58 5.27 0.33
C HIS A 128 -15.11 3.95 0.91
N ALA A 129 -16.34 3.98 1.44
CA ALA A 129 -16.87 2.87 2.23
C ALA A 129 -17.31 1.66 1.38
N SER A 130 -17.72 1.90 0.13
CA SER A 130 -18.27 0.87 -0.75
C SER A 130 -17.59 0.88 -2.13
N LEU A 131 -17.79 -0.20 -2.89
CA LEU A 131 -17.58 -0.21 -4.34
C LEU A 131 -18.93 -0.27 -5.05
N ASP A 132 -19.90 0.47 -4.53
CA ASP A 132 -21.23 0.72 -5.09
C ASP A 132 -21.41 2.23 -5.06
N PHE A 133 -21.09 2.89 -6.18
CA PHE A 133 -20.95 4.35 -6.23
C PHE A 133 -21.47 4.92 -7.55
N VAL A 134 -21.84 6.21 -7.48
CA VAL A 134 -22.12 7.05 -8.64
C VAL A 134 -21.20 8.26 -8.64
N ARG A 135 -20.84 8.78 -9.82
CA ARG A 135 -19.89 9.91 -10.00
C ARG A 135 -20.02 11.04 -8.96
N GLN A 136 -21.24 11.38 -8.57
CA GLN A 136 -21.59 12.44 -7.63
C GLN A 136 -20.94 12.25 -6.24
N ASP A 137 -20.59 11.03 -5.86
CA ASP A 137 -19.91 10.70 -4.61
C ASP A 137 -18.50 11.31 -4.52
N PHE A 138 -17.88 11.64 -5.67
CA PHE A 138 -16.52 12.19 -5.74
C PHE A 138 -16.47 13.68 -6.13
N GLY A 139 -17.61 14.30 -6.42
CA GLY A 139 -17.68 15.71 -6.79
C GLY A 139 -18.79 16.05 -7.78
N SER A 140 -18.92 17.34 -8.11
CA SER A 140 -19.89 17.79 -9.10
C SER A 140 -19.55 17.24 -10.51
N PRO A 141 -20.54 16.98 -11.37
CA PRO A 141 -20.29 16.50 -12.74
C PRO A 141 -19.31 17.38 -13.54
N GLU A 142 -19.31 18.69 -13.29
CA GLU A 142 -18.44 19.68 -13.94
C GLU A 142 -16.95 19.46 -13.64
N ALA A 143 -16.62 18.92 -12.46
CA ALA A 143 -15.25 18.58 -12.09
C ALA A 143 -14.66 17.46 -12.95
N PHE A 144 -15.52 16.72 -13.66
CA PHE A 144 -15.16 15.53 -14.45
C PHE A 144 -15.34 15.73 -15.95
N ASN A 145 -15.40 16.98 -16.42
CA ASN A 145 -15.65 17.29 -17.82
C ASN A 145 -14.64 16.66 -18.79
N THR A 146 -13.41 16.38 -18.37
CA THR A 146 -12.40 15.70 -19.20
C THR A 146 -12.42 14.17 -19.08
N GLY A 147 -13.30 13.62 -18.26
CA GLY A 147 -13.20 12.25 -17.77
C GLY A 147 -12.32 12.16 -16.53
N PHE A 148 -12.34 10.97 -15.93
CA PHE A 148 -11.64 10.69 -14.68
C PHE A 148 -11.35 9.20 -14.54
N ALA A 149 -10.43 8.88 -13.64
CA ALA A 149 -10.15 7.53 -13.18
C ALA A 149 -10.04 7.52 -11.66
N ILE A 150 -10.39 6.40 -11.04
CA ILE A 150 -10.26 6.21 -9.59
C ILE A 150 -9.59 4.87 -9.34
N ARG A 151 -8.61 4.87 -8.44
CA ARG A 151 -8.01 3.65 -7.90
C ARG A 151 -8.42 3.50 -6.46
N TRP A 152 -9.09 2.42 -6.11
CA TRP A 152 -9.26 1.98 -4.72
C TRP A 152 -8.24 0.90 -4.40
N THR A 153 -7.65 0.98 -3.20
CA THR A 153 -6.73 -0.02 -2.67
C THR A 153 -7.07 -0.34 -1.22
N GLY A 154 -6.99 -1.61 -0.86
CA GLY A 154 -7.21 -2.07 0.50
C GLY A 154 -7.34 -3.58 0.57
N PHE A 155 -8.28 -4.05 1.39
CA PHE A 155 -8.52 -5.45 1.66
C PHE A 155 -10.01 -5.77 1.64
N LEU A 156 -10.33 -6.90 1.01
CA LEU A 156 -11.59 -7.62 1.14
C LEU A 156 -11.45 -8.66 2.26
N HIS A 157 -12.38 -8.67 3.22
CA HIS A 157 -12.41 -9.65 4.30
C HIS A 157 -13.37 -10.79 3.98
N ILE A 158 -12.86 -12.02 4.04
CA ILE A 158 -13.63 -13.25 3.93
C ILE A 158 -13.78 -13.86 5.32
N VAL A 159 -15.02 -14.03 5.77
CA VAL A 159 -15.33 -14.62 7.09
C VAL A 159 -15.28 -16.13 7.02
N THR A 160 -15.79 -16.73 5.94
CA THR A 160 -15.79 -18.16 5.74
C THR A 160 -15.03 -18.54 4.49
N ALA A 161 -13.98 -19.35 4.65
CA ALA A 161 -13.21 -19.87 3.53
C ALA A 161 -14.11 -20.63 2.54
N GLY A 162 -13.86 -20.46 1.24
CA GLY A 162 -14.70 -21.05 0.20
C GLY A 162 -14.38 -20.53 -1.19
N THR A 163 -15.12 -21.01 -2.18
CA THR A 163 -15.02 -20.51 -3.56
C THR A 163 -15.91 -19.28 -3.73
N TYR A 164 -15.30 -18.17 -4.13
CA TYR A 164 -15.98 -16.90 -4.39
C TYR A 164 -15.97 -16.58 -5.88
N TYR A 165 -17.03 -15.89 -6.30
CA TYR A 165 -17.22 -15.40 -7.66
C TYR A 165 -17.41 -13.89 -7.57
N PHE A 166 -16.92 -13.18 -8.58
CA PHE A 166 -16.95 -11.73 -8.61
C PHE A 166 -17.53 -11.25 -9.93
N GLN A 167 -18.28 -10.16 -9.87
CA GLN A 167 -18.74 -9.46 -11.06
C GLN A 167 -18.78 -7.96 -10.79
N THR A 168 -18.64 -7.18 -11.85
CA THR A 168 -18.77 -5.73 -11.80
C THR A 168 -19.89 -5.25 -12.69
N PHE A 169 -20.52 -4.13 -12.34
CA PHE A 169 -21.36 -3.34 -13.24
C PHE A 169 -20.71 -1.98 -13.38
N SER A 170 -20.08 -1.70 -14.53
CA SER A 170 -19.28 -0.48 -14.69
C SER A 170 -19.18 0.01 -16.13
N ASP A 171 -18.78 1.28 -16.29
CA ASP A 171 -18.41 1.90 -17.58
C ASP A 171 -17.04 1.44 -18.09
N GLY A 172 -16.24 0.80 -17.25
CA GLY A 172 -14.88 0.38 -17.56
C GLY A 172 -14.05 0.27 -16.27
N CYS A 173 -13.52 -0.92 -16.00
CA CYS A 173 -12.72 -1.16 -14.80
C CYS A 173 -11.72 -2.32 -14.96
N LYS A 174 -10.81 -2.42 -14.00
CA LYS A 174 -9.97 -3.60 -13.80
C LYS A 174 -9.92 -3.90 -12.30
N VAL A 175 -10.22 -5.14 -11.94
CA VAL A 175 -10.21 -5.60 -10.55
C VAL A 175 -9.04 -6.54 -10.37
N TYR A 176 -8.29 -6.33 -9.30
CA TYR A 176 -7.15 -7.14 -8.92
C TYR A 176 -7.36 -7.71 -7.53
N LEU A 177 -7.08 -9.00 -7.38
CA LEU A 177 -7.03 -9.67 -6.09
C LEU A 177 -5.64 -10.30 -5.94
N HIS A 178 -4.97 -10.06 -4.81
CA HIS A 178 -3.58 -10.50 -4.60
C HIS A 178 -2.57 -9.94 -5.61
N GLY A 179 -2.94 -8.87 -6.32
CA GLY A 179 -2.16 -8.26 -7.40
C GLY A 179 -2.40 -8.89 -8.78
N ASP A 180 -3.11 -10.03 -8.85
CA ASP A 180 -3.48 -10.68 -10.11
C ASP A 180 -4.80 -10.13 -10.63
N VAL A 181 -4.94 -10.06 -11.97
CA VAL A 181 -6.16 -9.59 -12.63
C VAL A 181 -7.29 -10.60 -12.41
N LEU A 182 -8.34 -10.16 -11.73
CA LEU A 182 -9.56 -10.92 -11.46
C LEU A 182 -10.65 -10.63 -12.51
N ILE A 183 -10.84 -9.35 -12.84
CA ILE A 183 -11.74 -8.88 -13.90
C ILE A 183 -10.97 -7.90 -14.76
N ASP A 184 -10.96 -8.14 -16.07
CA ASP A 184 -10.43 -7.22 -17.06
C ASP A 184 -11.57 -6.68 -17.93
N ASP A 185 -12.02 -5.48 -17.60
CA ASP A 185 -13.08 -4.77 -18.32
C ASP A 185 -12.60 -3.37 -18.70
N ASP A 186 -11.39 -3.29 -19.24
CA ASP A 186 -10.67 -2.05 -19.45
C ASP A 186 -11.11 -1.23 -20.67
N VAL A 187 -12.30 -1.53 -21.23
CA VAL A 187 -12.86 -0.84 -22.40
C VAL A 187 -14.00 0.08 -21.97
N PHE A 188 -13.95 1.33 -22.42
CA PHE A 188 -14.96 2.32 -22.07
C PHE A 188 -16.30 1.99 -22.71
N LYS A 189 -17.36 2.11 -21.92
CA LYS A 189 -18.74 1.90 -22.33
C LYS A 189 -19.55 3.13 -21.97
N THR A 190 -20.38 3.58 -22.90
CA THR A 190 -21.30 4.71 -22.67
C THR A 190 -22.44 4.37 -21.71
N ASN A 191 -22.67 3.08 -21.47
CA ASN A 191 -23.58 2.56 -20.46
C ASN A 191 -22.86 1.46 -19.70
N ALA A 192 -22.92 1.51 -18.38
CA ALA A 192 -22.38 0.45 -17.54
C ALA A 192 -22.97 -0.92 -17.92
N SER A 193 -22.12 -1.95 -17.88
CA SER A 193 -22.52 -3.33 -18.17
C SER A 193 -21.91 -4.31 -17.18
N TRP A 194 -22.50 -5.50 -17.10
CA TRP A 194 -21.95 -6.58 -16.30
C TRP A 194 -20.68 -7.18 -16.91
N SER A 195 -19.69 -7.46 -16.08
CA SER A 195 -18.47 -8.20 -16.40
C SER A 195 -18.17 -9.18 -15.27
N VAL A 196 -17.86 -10.44 -15.60
CA VAL A 196 -17.69 -11.53 -14.61
C VAL A 196 -16.22 -11.96 -14.57
N GLY A 197 -15.69 -12.15 -13.38
CA GLY A 197 -14.33 -12.64 -13.16
C GLY A 197 -14.25 -14.15 -13.03
N THR A 198 -13.02 -14.66 -12.98
CA THR A 198 -12.77 -16.07 -12.64
C THR A 198 -13.13 -16.32 -11.17
N SER A 199 -13.64 -17.51 -10.84
CA SER A 199 -13.84 -17.89 -9.44
C SER A 199 -12.52 -18.30 -8.78
N LEU A 200 -12.40 -18.02 -7.48
CA LEU A 200 -11.19 -18.29 -6.72
C LEU A 200 -11.56 -18.88 -5.36
N PHE A 201 -10.75 -19.82 -4.88
CA PHE A 201 -10.81 -20.24 -3.49
C PHE A 201 -10.13 -19.19 -2.62
N LEU A 202 -10.86 -18.65 -1.65
CA LEU A 202 -10.35 -17.69 -0.68
C LEU A 202 -10.38 -18.31 0.71
N GLU A 203 -9.26 -18.21 1.42
CA GLU A 203 -9.15 -18.55 2.83
C GLU A 203 -9.94 -17.55 3.69
N GLN A 204 -10.14 -17.88 4.97
CA GLN A 204 -10.63 -16.89 5.93
C GLN A 204 -9.56 -15.80 6.15
N GLY A 205 -9.96 -14.54 6.08
CA GLY A 205 -9.10 -13.40 6.39
C GLY A 205 -9.13 -12.28 5.36
N ALA A 206 -8.09 -11.45 5.39
CA ALA A 206 -7.95 -10.29 4.51
C ALA A 206 -7.26 -10.66 3.19
N HIS A 207 -7.85 -10.26 2.07
CA HIS A 207 -7.32 -10.44 0.72
C HIS A 207 -7.07 -9.06 0.11
N SER A 208 -5.86 -8.79 -0.37
CA SER A 208 -5.55 -7.50 -0.99
C SER A 208 -6.41 -7.29 -2.24
N LEU A 209 -7.03 -6.12 -2.30
CA LEU A 209 -7.96 -5.71 -3.33
C LEU A 209 -7.49 -4.39 -3.94
N GLN A 210 -7.45 -4.33 -5.26
CA GLN A 210 -7.34 -3.09 -6.01
C GLN A 210 -8.44 -3.04 -7.07
N VAL A 211 -9.05 -1.88 -7.23
CA VAL A 211 -10.02 -1.61 -8.29
C VAL A 211 -9.63 -0.33 -8.98
N ASP A 212 -9.39 -0.42 -10.29
CA ASP A 212 -9.16 0.73 -11.14
C ASP A 212 -10.39 0.93 -12.01
N TYR A 213 -11.05 2.07 -11.88
CA TYR A 213 -12.20 2.48 -12.68
C TYR A 213 -11.83 3.66 -13.57
N PHE A 214 -12.45 3.76 -14.74
CA PHE A 214 -12.35 4.97 -15.56
C PHE A 214 -13.65 5.28 -16.28
N PHE A 215 -13.82 6.58 -16.53
CA PHE A 215 -14.91 7.11 -17.30
C PHE A 215 -14.38 8.08 -18.35
N ALA A 216 -14.52 7.72 -19.62
CA ALA A 216 -14.17 8.59 -20.74
C ALA A 216 -15.31 9.55 -21.05
N GLN A 217 -14.98 10.82 -21.22
CA GLN A 217 -15.91 11.94 -21.41
C GLN A 217 -17.10 11.57 -22.31
N ALA A 218 -18.31 11.71 -21.77
CA ALA A 218 -19.54 11.81 -22.54
C ALA A 218 -20.42 12.85 -21.85
N ALA A 219 -20.64 13.99 -22.51
CA ALA A 219 -21.46 15.09 -22.02
C ALA A 219 -22.94 14.71 -21.77
N ALA A 220 -23.33 13.46 -22.01
CA ALA A 220 -24.69 12.96 -21.94
C ALA A 220 -24.84 11.57 -21.26
N ALA A 221 -23.78 10.98 -20.69
CA ALA A 221 -23.90 9.69 -20.02
C ALA A 221 -24.54 9.85 -18.64
N PRO A 222 -25.54 9.01 -18.29
CA PRO A 222 -26.45 9.27 -17.18
C PRO A 222 -25.77 9.27 -15.81
N GLU A 223 -24.75 8.45 -15.56
CA GLU A 223 -23.92 8.49 -14.35
C GLU A 223 -22.65 7.67 -14.61
N GLY A 224 -21.49 8.09 -14.08
CA GLY A 224 -20.36 7.17 -13.99
C GLY A 224 -20.65 6.20 -12.86
N THR A 225 -20.70 4.90 -13.14
CA THR A 225 -21.15 3.87 -12.20
C THR A 225 -20.10 2.78 -12.03
N MET A 226 -19.94 2.32 -10.79
CA MET A 226 -19.23 1.09 -10.48
C MET A 226 -19.97 0.36 -9.36
N LEU A 227 -20.19 -0.92 -9.57
CA LEU A 227 -20.61 -1.87 -8.55
C LEU A 227 -19.66 -3.06 -8.57
N LEU A 228 -19.10 -3.46 -7.43
CA LEU A 228 -18.46 -4.77 -7.24
C LEU A 228 -19.40 -5.67 -6.43
N ASN A 229 -19.82 -6.76 -7.06
CA ASN A 229 -20.58 -7.83 -6.42
C ASN A 229 -19.71 -9.06 -6.19
N TYR A 230 -20.07 -9.83 -5.17
CA TYR A 230 -19.54 -11.16 -4.93
C TYR A 230 -20.66 -12.18 -4.69
N TRP A 231 -20.32 -13.46 -4.89
CA TRP A 231 -21.12 -14.62 -4.55
C TRP A 231 -20.22 -15.62 -3.82
N GLY A 232 -20.72 -16.21 -2.74
CA GLY A 232 -20.06 -17.28 -1.99
C GLY A 232 -20.69 -17.46 -0.62
N THR A 233 -20.01 -18.18 0.27
CA THR A 233 -20.53 -18.53 1.59
C THR A 233 -20.92 -17.29 2.42
N ASP A 234 -20.10 -16.23 2.40
CA ASP A 234 -20.38 -14.98 3.13
C ASP A 234 -21.63 -14.23 2.62
N SER A 235 -22.08 -14.51 1.39
CA SER A 235 -23.29 -13.94 0.80
C SER A 235 -24.49 -14.90 0.79
N SER A 236 -24.41 -16.01 1.54
CA SER A 236 -25.38 -17.11 1.49
C SER A 236 -25.63 -17.62 0.06
N ASP A 237 -24.57 -17.71 -0.74
CA ASP A 237 -24.63 -18.15 -2.13
C ASP A 237 -25.62 -17.34 -2.98
N MET A 238 -25.66 -16.02 -2.75
CA MET A 238 -26.40 -15.06 -3.58
C MET A 238 -25.50 -13.93 -4.06
N TRP A 239 -25.77 -13.42 -5.27
CA TRP A 239 -25.09 -12.22 -5.76
C TRP A 239 -25.53 -11.02 -4.93
N MET A 240 -24.56 -10.31 -4.37
CA MET A 240 -24.83 -9.05 -3.67
C MET A 240 -23.64 -8.09 -3.78
N PRO A 241 -23.87 -6.77 -3.57
CA PRO A 241 -22.80 -5.80 -3.40
C PRO A 241 -21.86 -6.24 -2.29
N VAL A 242 -20.56 -6.09 -2.49
CA VAL A 242 -19.58 -6.32 -1.43
C VAL A 242 -19.91 -5.37 -0.27
N PRO A 243 -20.28 -5.88 0.92
CA PRO A 243 -20.68 -5.03 2.04
C PRO A 243 -19.52 -4.16 2.55
N ALA A 244 -19.82 -2.94 3.00
CA ALA A 244 -18.82 -1.99 3.47
C ALA A 244 -18.00 -2.50 4.68
N ASP A 245 -18.60 -3.32 5.55
CA ASP A 245 -17.93 -3.96 6.68
C ASP A 245 -16.96 -5.09 6.28
N LYS A 246 -17.00 -5.52 5.01
CA LYS A 246 -16.01 -6.42 4.40
C LYS A 246 -14.84 -5.68 3.76
N LEU A 247 -14.86 -4.35 3.76
CA LEU A 247 -13.85 -3.53 3.11
C LEU A 247 -13.04 -2.75 4.14
N SER A 248 -11.74 -2.70 3.91
CA SER A 248 -10.83 -1.94 4.76
C SER A 248 -9.59 -1.51 4.01
N HIS A 249 -8.82 -0.60 4.57
CA HIS A 249 -7.51 -0.20 4.07
C HIS A 249 -6.51 -0.22 5.21
N GLY A 250 -5.24 -0.43 4.87
CA GLY A 250 -4.16 -0.19 5.81
C GLY A 250 -3.82 1.30 5.83
N VAL A 251 -3.53 1.83 7.01
CA VAL A 251 -2.68 3.02 7.13
C VAL A 251 -1.22 2.60 6.93
N ASN A 252 -0.41 3.37 6.21
CA ASN A 252 0.98 2.99 5.93
C ASN A 252 1.82 2.99 7.23
N GLU A 253 2.89 2.17 7.28
CA GLU A 253 3.91 2.23 8.36
C GLU A 253 4.57 3.61 8.51
N THR A 254 4.37 4.53 7.55
CA THR A 254 4.84 5.91 7.58
C THR A 254 4.03 6.82 8.50
N ASP A 255 2.91 6.36 9.07
CA ASP A 255 2.19 7.06 10.13
C ASP A 255 2.78 6.71 11.51
N TRP A 256 4.12 6.77 11.61
CA TRP A 256 4.86 6.52 12.84
C TRP A 256 4.55 7.62 13.88
N ILE A 257 4.78 7.34 15.16
CA ILE A 257 4.51 8.33 16.23
C ILE A 257 5.53 9.47 16.15
N ALA A 258 6.81 9.14 15.98
CA ALA A 258 7.89 10.11 15.88
C ALA A 258 9.14 9.50 15.22
N TYR A 259 9.92 10.35 14.55
CA TYR A 259 11.29 10.08 14.10
C TYR A 259 12.23 11.05 14.82
N VAL A 260 13.37 10.54 15.30
CA VAL A 260 14.33 11.33 16.08
C VAL A 260 15.72 11.13 15.50
N SER A 261 16.33 12.20 14.99
CA SER A 261 17.71 12.15 14.51
C SER A 261 18.71 12.13 15.67
N VAL A 262 19.82 11.42 15.49
CA VAL A 262 20.92 11.37 16.48
C VAL A 262 21.64 12.72 16.62
N SER A 263 21.53 13.58 15.60
CA SER A 263 22.13 14.92 15.56
C SER A 263 21.35 15.99 16.33
N ALA A 264 20.09 15.74 16.69
CA ALA A 264 19.31 16.65 17.53
C ALA A 264 19.68 16.45 19.01
N GLN A 265 20.20 17.48 19.67
CA GLN A 265 20.26 17.49 21.12
C GLN A 265 18.82 17.51 21.66
N GLY A 266 18.35 16.37 22.15
CA GLY A 266 17.20 16.23 23.03
C GLY A 266 15.93 16.98 22.61
N THR A 267 15.16 16.39 21.70
CA THR A 267 13.67 16.45 21.66
C THR A 267 13.23 15.56 20.50
N CYS A 268 12.29 14.66 20.74
CA CYS A 268 11.59 13.93 19.69
C CYS A 268 10.48 14.86 19.15
N GLU A 269 10.55 15.31 17.90
CA GLU A 269 9.39 15.96 17.28
C GLU A 269 8.37 14.90 16.86
N LEU A 270 7.15 15.01 17.39
CA LEU A 270 5.99 14.26 16.94
C LEU A 270 5.63 14.72 15.53
N LEU A 271 6.11 14.03 14.50
CA LEU A 271 5.71 14.34 13.13
C LEU A 271 4.40 13.57 12.82
N ARG A 272 3.27 14.09 13.35
CA ARG A 272 1.84 13.81 13.03
C ARG A 272 1.36 12.34 12.86
N TYR A 273 0.39 11.97 13.70
CA TYR A 273 -0.70 11.05 13.33
C TYR A 273 -1.77 11.84 12.54
N GLY A 274 -1.74 11.74 11.21
CA GLY A 274 -2.66 12.42 10.30
C GLY A 274 -3.95 11.64 10.09
N ALA A 275 -4.79 11.49 11.12
CA ALA A 275 -6.18 11.08 10.93
C ALA A 275 -7.11 12.18 11.45
N SER A 276 -7.20 13.29 10.71
CA SER A 276 -8.32 14.20 10.86
C SER A 276 -9.56 13.55 10.24
N PHE A 277 -10.32 12.82 11.06
CA PHE A 277 -11.68 12.43 10.72
C PHE A 277 -12.56 13.67 10.82
N ASN A 278 -12.88 14.31 9.70
CA ASN A 278 -14.06 15.14 9.66
C ASN A 278 -15.26 14.19 9.55
N THR A 279 -16.06 14.19 10.62
CA THR A 279 -17.43 13.66 10.67
C THR A 279 -18.34 14.42 9.72
#